data_AF-I2Q6L0-F1
#
_entry.id   AF-I2Q6L0-F1
#
_cell.length_a   1.000
_cell.length_b   1.000
_cell.length_c   1.000
_cell.angle_alpha   90.00
_cell.angle_beta   90.00
_cell.angle_gamma   90.00
#
_symmetry.space_group_name_H-M   'P 1'
#
loop_
_entity.id
_entity.type
_entity.pdbx_description
1 polymer ?
#
loop_
_entity_poly.entity_id
_entity_poly.type
_entity_poly.pdbx_seq_one_letter_code
_entity_poly.pdbx_strand_id
1 'polypeptide(L)'
;MQKQCLWDKAHLFYPNYRCRCDFLCGKCNKEIYEHYRVLYSPEQFKENIDMIKKQRKLTMERDWTVGETRIVKIFGLNMLVKIALFDNNLV
;
A
#
# COMPACT_ATOMS: atom_id res chain seq x y z
N MET A 1 2.37 4.16 25.17
CA MET A 1 1.16 3.72 24.43
C MET A 1 1.60 2.98 23.17
N GLN A 2 1.46 1.66 23.17
CA GLN A 2 1.74 0.81 22.01
C GLN A 2 0.65 1.09 20.97
N LYS A 3 0.98 1.73 19.85
CA LYS A 3 0.00 2.00 18.78
C LYS A 3 -0.45 0.65 18.21
N GLN A 4 -1.68 0.26 18.53
CA GLN A 4 -2.36 -0.89 17.93
C GLN A 4 -2.26 -0.78 16.42
N CYS A 5 -1.60 -1.77 15.82
CA CYS A 5 -1.71 -2.03 14.40
C CYS A 5 -3.23 -2.18 14.12
N LEU A 6 -3.77 -1.48 13.12
CA LEU A 6 -5.20 -1.49 12.77
C LEU A 6 -5.72 -2.88 12.29
N TRP A 7 -5.04 -3.97 12.67
CA TRP A 7 -4.96 -5.24 11.96
C TRP A 7 -4.98 -6.47 12.89
N ASP A 8 -5.55 -6.38 14.09
CA ASP A 8 -5.85 -7.57 14.93
C ASP A 8 -6.90 -8.51 14.30
N LYS A 9 -7.33 -8.25 13.07
CA LYS A 9 -8.14 -9.16 12.27
C LYS A 9 -7.36 -9.55 11.02
N ALA A 10 -6.83 -10.76 11.07
CA ALA A 10 -6.26 -11.46 9.92
C ALA A 10 -7.15 -11.26 8.68
N HIS A 11 -6.56 -10.89 7.55
CA HIS A 11 -7.30 -10.71 6.32
C HIS A 11 -7.59 -12.08 5.72
N LEU A 12 -8.86 -12.47 5.73
CA LEU A 12 -9.37 -13.56 4.90
C LEU A 12 -9.43 -13.05 3.46
N PHE A 13 -8.38 -13.36 2.70
CA PHE A 13 -8.26 -13.05 1.28
C PHE A 13 -8.89 -14.12 0.36
N TYR A 14 -9.62 -15.09 0.92
CA TYR A 14 -9.83 -16.52 0.55
C TYR A 14 -9.05 -17.48 1.49
N PRO A 15 -9.52 -18.72 1.72
CA PRO A 15 -9.19 -19.50 2.93
C PRO A 15 -7.70 -19.77 3.24
N ASN A 16 -6.81 -19.72 2.24
CA ASN A 16 -5.51 -20.40 2.34
C ASN A 16 -4.24 -19.55 2.06
N TYR A 17 -4.33 -18.23 1.85
CA TYR A 17 -3.13 -17.43 1.56
C TYR A 17 -2.98 -16.23 2.51
N ARG A 18 -2.05 -16.32 3.46
CA ARG A 18 -1.69 -15.24 4.37
C ARG A 18 -0.50 -14.47 3.80
N CYS A 19 -0.73 -13.30 3.21
CA CYS A 19 0.36 -12.36 2.95
C CYS A 19 0.53 -11.45 4.18
N ARG A 20 1.73 -11.39 4.75
CA ARG A 20 2.03 -10.47 5.87
C ARG A 20 2.04 -9.04 5.32
N CYS A 21 0.93 -8.32 5.50
CA CYS A 21 0.82 -6.93 5.06
C CYS A 21 1.44 -6.02 6.14
N ASP A 22 2.75 -5.82 6.08
CA ASP A 22 3.48 -5.09 7.13
C ASP A 22 3.48 -3.56 6.95
N PHE A 23 2.83 -3.03 5.92
CA PHE A 23 2.99 -1.63 5.49
C PHE A 23 2.34 -0.59 6.43
N LEU A 24 1.34 -0.99 7.21
CA LEU A 24 0.71 -0.14 8.23
C LEU A 24 1.28 -0.37 9.64
N CYS A 25 2.15 -1.37 9.80
CA CYS A 25 2.71 -1.78 11.08
C CYS A 25 4.13 -1.23 11.21
N GLY A 26 4.29 0.07 11.46
CA GLY A 26 5.53 0.65 12.02
C GLY A 26 6.88 0.33 11.34
N LYS A 27 6.91 -0.29 10.16
CA LYS A 27 8.14 -0.58 9.42
C LYS A 27 8.75 0.74 8.96
N CYS A 28 10.07 0.79 8.98
CA CYS A 28 10.86 2.01 8.77
C CYS A 28 10.43 2.70 7.46
N ASN A 29 10.24 4.02 7.46
CA ASN A 29 9.90 4.81 6.27
C ASN A 29 10.81 4.50 5.07
N LYS A 30 12.04 4.04 5.33
CA LYS A 30 12.98 3.54 4.33
C LYS A 30 12.43 2.35 3.52
N GLU A 31 11.85 1.35 4.16
CA GLU A 31 11.30 0.18 3.47
C GLU A 31 10.07 0.55 2.63
N ILE A 32 9.27 1.48 3.12
CA ILE A 32 8.18 2.05 2.33
C ILE A 32 8.75 2.80 1.13
N TYR A 33 9.73 3.69 1.37
CA TYR A 33 10.37 4.47 0.33
C TYR A 33 10.91 3.60 -0.81
N GLU A 34 11.54 2.45 -0.53
CA GLU A 34 12.04 1.55 -1.58
C GLU A 34 10.96 1.16 -2.61
N HIS A 35 9.70 1.05 -2.20
CA HIS A 35 8.61 0.76 -3.12
C HIS A 35 8.21 1.96 -3.98
N TYR A 36 8.40 3.20 -3.50
CA TYR A 36 7.93 4.44 -4.17
C TYR A 36 9.07 5.35 -4.63
N ARG A 37 10.33 4.97 -4.45
CA ARG A 37 11.53 5.75 -4.83
C ARG A 37 11.60 6.11 -6.32
N VAL A 38 10.86 5.39 -7.16
CA VAL A 38 10.76 5.67 -8.59
C VAL A 38 9.80 6.83 -8.89
N LEU A 39 8.97 7.23 -7.93
CA LEU A 39 7.98 8.29 -8.06
C LEU A 39 8.36 9.57 -7.30
N TYR A 40 9.23 9.47 -6.30
CA TYR A 40 9.55 10.59 -5.41
C TYR A 40 11.05 10.60 -5.08
N SER A 41 11.64 11.79 -5.01
CA SER A 41 12.89 11.99 -4.28
C SER A 41 12.72 11.65 -2.79
N PRO A 42 13.80 11.43 -2.02
CA PRO A 42 13.71 11.24 -0.57
C PRO A 42 12.96 12.37 0.16
N GLU A 43 13.15 13.61 -0.27
CA GLU A 43 12.51 14.80 0.30
C GLU A 43 11.01 14.80 -0.04
N GLN A 44 10.67 14.64 -1.31
CA GLN A 44 9.28 14.55 -1.76
C GLN A 44 8.55 13.40 -1.08
N PHE A 45 9.21 12.25 -0.89
CA PHE A 45 8.61 11.11 -0.21
C PHE A 45 8.25 11.41 1.25
N LYS A 46 9.09 12.17 1.98
CA LYS A 46 8.79 12.55 3.36
C LYS A 46 7.54 13.42 3.45
N GLU A 47 7.34 14.31 2.48
CA GLU A 47 6.16 15.19 2.40
C GLU A 47 4.91 14.42 1.96
N ASN A 48 5.08 13.39 1.14
CA ASN A 48 3.97 12.65 0.51
C ASN A 48 3.62 11.32 1.21
N ILE A 49 4.35 10.90 2.23
CA ILE A 49 4.16 9.59 2.87
C ILE A 49 2.73 9.37 3.40
N ASP A 50 2.11 10.39 3.97
CA ASP A 50 0.77 10.27 4.53
C ASP A 50 -0.30 10.17 3.42
N MET A 51 -0.10 10.86 2.30
CA MET A 51 -0.92 10.70 1.11
C MET A 51 -0.78 9.28 0.52
N ILE A 52 0.44 8.75 0.43
CA ILE A 52 0.68 7.38 -0.05
C ILE A 52 -0.02 6.36 0.87
N LYS A 53 0.05 6.55 2.19
CA LYS A 53 -0.67 5.71 3.16
C LYS A 53 -2.18 5.83 2.99
N LYS A 54 -2.71 7.03 2.78
CA LYS A 54 -4.14 7.27 2.50
C LYS A 54 -4.58 6.57 1.23
N GLN A 55 -3.82 6.70 0.14
CA GLN A 55 -4.13 6.04 -1.13
C GLN A 55 -4.06 4.52 -1.04
N ARG A 56 -3.10 3.98 -0.28
CA ARG A 56 -3.08 2.54 0.02
C ARG A 56 -4.34 2.11 0.73
N LYS A 57 -4.77 2.84 1.76
CA LYS A 57 -5.99 2.53 2.50
C LYS A 57 -7.21 2.52 1.57
N LEU A 58 -7.38 3.58 0.77
CA LEU A 58 -8.47 3.67 -0.21
C LEU A 58 -8.44 2.54 -1.24
N THR A 59 -7.24 2.19 -1.71
CA THR A 59 -7.06 1.07 -2.65
C THR A 59 -7.49 -0.25 -2.01
N MET A 60 -7.25 -0.45 -0.73
CA MET A 60 -7.63 -1.68 -0.02
C MET A 60 -9.11 -1.77 0.36
N GLU A 61 -9.76 -0.64 0.65
CA GLU A 61 -11.15 -0.59 1.12
C GLU A 61 -12.18 -0.69 -0.03
N ARG A 62 -11.75 -0.46 -1.27
CA ARG A 62 -12.61 -0.60 -2.45
C ARG A 62 -12.55 -2.00 -3.05
N ASP A 63 -13.60 -2.35 -3.79
CA ASP A 63 -13.57 -3.54 -4.62
C ASP A 63 -12.57 -3.39 -5.78
N TRP A 64 -11.90 -4.50 -6.08
CA TRP A 64 -10.96 -4.61 -7.20
C TRP A 64 -11.63 -5.26 -8.39
N THR A 65 -11.32 -4.74 -9.57
CA THR A 65 -11.67 -5.42 -10.81
C THR A 65 -10.86 -6.73 -10.94
N VAL A 66 -11.30 -7.60 -11.86
CA VAL A 66 -10.56 -8.82 -12.20
C VAL A 66 -9.14 -8.49 -12.69
N GLY A 67 -8.97 -7.40 -13.45
CA GLY A 67 -7.67 -6.91 -13.91
C GLY A 67 -6.76 -6.51 -12.76
N GLU A 68 -7.27 -5.70 -11.83
CA GLU A 68 -6.54 -5.24 -10.65
C GLU A 68 -6.17 -6.40 -9.73
N THR A 69 -7.05 -7.39 -9.59
CA THR A 69 -6.77 -8.61 -8.83
C THR A 69 -5.57 -9.37 -9.42
N ARG A 70 -5.49 -9.46 -10.75
CA ARG A 70 -4.32 -10.06 -11.44
C ARG A 70 -3.06 -9.23 -11.22
N ILE A 71 -3.15 -7.90 -11.29
CA ILE A 71 -2.02 -7.00 -11.01
C ILE A 71 -1.48 -7.24 -9.59
N VAL A 72 -2.36 -7.25 -8.59
CA VAL A 72 -1.97 -7.49 -7.19
C VAL A 72 -1.34 -8.87 -7.03
N LYS A 73 -1.85 -9.90 -7.72
CA LYS A 73 -1.30 -11.25 -7.66
C LYS A 73 0.12 -11.34 -8.25
N ILE A 74 0.40 -10.61 -9.33
CA ILE A 74 1.68 -10.70 -10.06
C ILE A 74 2.71 -9.72 -9.47
N PHE A 75 2.31 -8.48 -9.23
CA PHE A 75 3.20 -7.37 -8.89
C PHE A 75 3.04 -6.86 -7.45
N GLY A 76 2.03 -7.33 -6.73
CA GLY A 76 1.72 -6.90 -5.36
C GLY A 76 0.88 -5.61 -5.29
N LEU A 77 0.34 -5.35 -4.11
CA LEU A 77 -0.53 -4.19 -3.83
C LEU A 77 0.13 -2.85 -4.14
N ASN A 78 1.45 -2.74 -3.95
CA ASN A 78 2.18 -1.49 -4.20
C ASN A 78 2.04 -1.04 -5.66
N MET A 79 1.98 -1.96 -6.62
CA MET A 79 1.79 -1.61 -8.03
C MET A 79 0.42 -0.98 -8.26
N LEU A 80 -0.63 -1.54 -7.66
CA LEU A 80 -1.97 -0.98 -7.74
C LEU A 80 -2.07 0.40 -7.07
N VAL A 81 -1.37 0.61 -5.95
CA VAL A 81 -1.30 1.91 -5.30
C VAL A 81 -0.57 2.95 -6.16
N LYS A 82 0.48 2.56 -6.89
CA LYS A 82 1.15 3.46 -7.85
C LYS A 82 0.23 3.87 -8.98
N ILE A 83 -0.52 2.93 -9.54
CA ILE A 83 -1.54 3.23 -10.57
C ILE A 83 -2.56 4.21 -10.02
N ALA A 84 -3.08 3.97 -8.81
CA ALA A 84 -4.01 4.90 -8.16
C ALA A 84 -3.39 6.28 -7.92
N LEU A 85 -2.11 6.38 -7.56
CA LEU A 85 -1.42 7.68 -7.42
C LEU A 85 -1.38 8.43 -8.77
N PHE A 86 -1.05 7.75 -9.87
CA PHE A 86 -1.05 8.33 -11.22
C PHE A 86 -2.46 8.75 -11.67
N ASP A 87 -3.45 7.88 -11.55
CA ASP A 87 -4.83 8.15 -11.98
C ASP A 87 -5.45 9.34 -11.24
N ASN A 88 -4.99 9.61 -10.02
CA ASN A 88 -5.44 10.74 -9.20
C ASN A 88 -4.57 12.00 -9.34
N ASN A 89 -3.59 12.03 -10.27
CA ASN A 89 -2.62 13.13 -10.43
C ASN A 89 -1.89 13.50 -9.13
N LEU A 90 -1.52 12.48 -8.34
CA LEU A 90 -0.81 12.64 -7.06
C LEU A 90 0.69 12.40 -7.20
N VAL A 91 1.16 12.10 -8.41
CA VAL A 91 2.57 11.95 -8.83
C VAL A 91 2.75 12.48 -10.23
#